data_AF-A0A397TJ80-F1
#
_entry.id   AF-A0A397TJ80-F1
#
_cell.length_a   1.000
_cell.length_b   1.000
_cell.length_c   1.000
_cell.angle_alpha   90.00
_cell.angle_beta   90.00
_cell.angle_gamma   90.00
#
_symmetry.space_group_name_H-M   'P 1'
#
loop_
_entity.id
_entity.type
_entity.pdbx_description
1 polymer ?
#
loop_
_entity_poly.entity_id
_entity_poly.type
_entity_poly.pdbx_seq_one_letter_code
_entity_poly.pdbx_strand_id
1 'polypeptide(L)' 'KSVENGSIDGQYYLGHCYEFGIGIVENEKESVYWYKEAVKNGNNTAKLCLANCFRFGKGIEKR' A
#
# COMPACT_ATOMS: atom_id res chain seq x y z
N LYS A 1 -6.62 5.19 -26.02
CA LYS A 1 -5.53 5.69 -25.16
C LYS A 1 -5.68 4.96 -23.83
N SER A 2 -4.96 3.85 -23.69
CA SER A 2 -5.08 2.94 -22.55
C SER A 2 -4.44 3.57 -21.31
N VAL A 3 -5.03 3.32 -20.15
CA VAL A 3 -4.75 4.02 -18.89
C VAL A 3 -3.49 3.44 -18.26
N GLU A 4 -2.31 3.92 -18.69
CA GLU A 4 -1.02 3.62 -18.04
C GLU A 4 -0.83 4.36 -16.71
N ASN A 5 -1.81 5.17 -16.29
CA ASN A 5 -1.90 5.63 -14.92
C ASN A 5 -2.59 4.55 -14.11
N GLY A 6 -1.81 3.64 -13.52
CA GLY A 6 -2.31 2.77 -12.46
C GLY A 6 -3.13 3.62 -11.50
N SER A 7 -4.43 3.31 -11.39
CA SER A 7 -5.35 4.15 -10.62
C SER A 7 -4.74 4.41 -9.26
N ILE A 8 -4.60 5.68 -8.88
CA ILE A 8 -4.07 6.13 -7.60
C ILE A 8 -4.81 5.40 -6.46
N ASP A 9 -6.10 5.12 -6.66
CA ASP A 9 -6.93 4.31 -5.78
C ASP A 9 -6.63 2.81 -5.89
N GLY A 10 -6.38 2.31 -7.10
CA GLY A 10 -5.99 0.91 -7.33
C GLY A 10 -4.70 0.50 -6.60
N GLN A 11 -3.70 1.39 -6.55
CA GLN A 11 -2.47 1.16 -5.78
C GLN A 11 -2.74 1.08 -4.27
N TYR A 12 -3.63 1.95 -3.76
CA TYR A 12 -4.07 1.90 -2.38
C TYR A 12 -4.82 0.58 -2.06
N TYR A 13 -5.77 0.19 -2.91
CA TYR A 13 -6.53 -1.04 -2.72
C TYR A 13 -5.65 -2.29 -2.83
N LEU A 14 -4.64 -2.29 -3.69
CA LEU A 14 -3.69 -3.39 -3.78
C LEU A 14 -2.86 -3.51 -2.49
N GLY A 15 -2.40 -2.39 -1.95
CA GLY A 15 -1.74 -2.35 -0.64
C GLY A 15 -2.64 -2.89 0.49
N HIS A 16 -3.93 -2.56 0.44
CA HIS A 16 -4.94 -3.05 1.38
C HIS A 16 -5.22 -4.55 1.22
N CYS A 17 -5.28 -5.06 -0.01
CA CYS A 17 -5.41 -6.49 -0.27
C CYS A 17 -4.23 -7.28 0.29
N TYR A 18 -3.00 -6.76 0.17
CA TYR A 18 -1.81 -7.40 0.74
C TYR A 18 -1.76 -7.29 2.26
N GLU A 19 -2.32 -6.22 2.85
CA GLU A 19 -2.38 -6.05 4.31
C GLU A 19 -3.32 -7.05 4.98
N PHE A 20 -4.44 -7.39 4.32
CA PHE A 20 -5.51 -8.21 4.90
C PHE A 20 -5.67 -9.58 4.22
N GLY A 21 -4.82 -9.89 3.24
CA GLY A 21 -4.91 -11.14 2.46
C GLY A 21 -6.21 -11.27 1.66
N ILE A 22 -6.75 -10.18 1.12
CA ILE A 22 -8.03 -10.20 0.39
C ILE A 22 -7.80 -10.67 -1.04
N GLY A 23 -8.09 -11.94 -1.29
CA GLY A 23 -7.95 -12.56 -2.62
C GLY A 23 -6.50 -12.79 -3.05
N ILE A 24 -5.53 -12.43 -2.22
CA ILE A 24 -4.10 -12.64 -2.40
C ILE A 24 -3.47 -13.07 -1.07
N VAL A 25 -2.29 -13.68 -1.10
CA VAL A 25 -1.56 -14.03 0.11
C VAL A 25 -1.14 -12.75 0.84
N GLU A 26 -1.40 -12.69 2.14
CA GLU A 26 -1.00 -11.56 2.99
C GLU A 26 0.52 -11.36 2.92
N ASN A 27 0.93 -10.13 2.69
CA ASN A 27 2.34 -9.76 2.65
C ASN A 27 2.51 -8.29 3.05
N GLU A 28 2.93 -8.09 4.30
CA GLU A 28 3.11 -6.75 4.85
C GLU A 28 4.17 -5.92 4.09
N LYS A 29 5.20 -6.55 3.52
CA LYS A 29 6.24 -5.84 2.75
C LYS A 29 5.69 -5.29 1.44
N GLU A 30 4.91 -6.12 0.73
CA GLU A 30 4.21 -5.71 -0.49
C GLU A 30 3.15 -4.65 -0.19
N SER A 31 2.40 -4.80 0.90
CA SER A 31 1.44 -3.80 1.36
C SER A 31 2.09 -2.42 1.53
N VAL A 32 3.22 -2.36 2.26
CA VAL A 32 3.98 -1.12 2.46
C VAL A 32 4.52 -0.55 1.15
N TYR A 33 4.96 -1.41 0.22
CA TYR A 33 5.42 -0.98 -1.10
C TYR A 33 4.30 -0.28 -1.89
N TRP A 34 3.12 -0.90 -1.99
CA TRP A 34 1.99 -0.33 -2.73
C TRP A 34 1.43 0.93 -2.07
N TYR A 35 1.40 1.00 -0.74
CA TYR A 35 1.06 2.26 -0.06
C TYR A 35 2.07 3.38 -0.36
N LYS A 36 3.37 3.09 -0.43
CA LYS A 36 4.38 4.10 -0.80
C LYS A 36 4.18 4.60 -2.24
N GLU A 37 3.91 3.70 -3.18
CA GLU A 37 3.63 4.09 -4.57
C GLU A 37 2.35 4.93 -4.68
N ALA A 38 1.29 4.54 -3.97
CA ALA A 38 0.05 5.33 -3.91
C ALA A 38 0.31 6.74 -3.34
N VAL A 39 1.11 6.87 -2.27
CA VAL A 39 1.51 8.17 -1.71
C VAL A 39 2.28 9.01 -2.72
N LYS A 40 3.25 8.43 -3.45
CA LYS A 40 4.01 9.14 -4.49
C LYS A 40 3.10 9.66 -5.60
N ASN A 41 2.06 8.92 -5.94
CA ASN A 41 1.07 9.32 -6.94
C ASN A 41 -0.04 10.22 -6.38
N GLY A 42 0.08 10.70 -5.14
CA GLY A 42 -0.81 11.71 -4.55
C GLY A 42 -1.98 11.15 -3.72
N ASN A 43 -2.02 9.84 -3.45
CA ASN A 43 -3.02 9.25 -2.58
C ASN A 43 -2.76 9.63 -1.11
N ASN A 44 -3.56 10.57 -0.58
CA ASN A 44 -3.44 10.98 0.82
C ASN A 44 -3.98 9.91 1.79
N THR A 45 -4.92 9.07 1.37
CA THR A 45 -5.44 7.96 2.19
C THR A 45 -4.33 6.92 2.45
N ALA A 46 -3.53 6.63 1.43
CA ALA A 46 -2.39 5.73 1.57
C ALA A 46 -1.34 6.24 2.57
N LYS A 47 -1.23 7.56 2.81
CA LYS A 47 -0.33 8.11 3.84
C LYS A 47 -0.72 7.65 5.24
N LEU A 48 -2.03 7.59 5.53
CA LEU A 48 -2.53 7.14 6.83
C LEU A 48 -2.24 5.64 7.04
N CYS A 49 -2.49 4.82 6.01
CA CYS A 49 -2.15 3.40 6.07
C CYS A 49 -0.65 3.17 6.23
N LEU A 50 0.18 3.89 5.48
CA LEU A 50 1.63 3.83 5.61
C LEU A 50 2.09 4.23 7.02
N ALA A 51 1.53 5.29 7.60
CA ALA A 51 1.82 5.71 8.97
C ALA A 51 1.42 4.63 9.99
N ASN A 52 0.30 3.93 9.78
CA ASN A 52 -0.09 2.78 10.60
C ASN A 52 0.90 1.63 10.46
N CYS A 53 1.37 1.31 9.25
CA CYS A 53 2.40 0.29 9.05
C CYS A 53 3.68 0.60 9.86
N PHE A 54 4.14 1.86 9.84
CA PHE A 54 5.28 2.32 10.66
C PHE A 54 4.98 2.23 12.16
N ARG A 55 3.79 2.66 12.60
CA ARG A 55 3.40 2.66 14.02
C ARG A 55 3.32 1.25 14.60
N PHE A 56 2.75 0.30 13.86
CA PHE A 56 2.56 -1.08 14.31
C PHE A 56 3.73 -1.99 13.94
N GLY A 57 4.72 -1.49 13.19
CA GLY A 57 5.87 -2.28 12.75
C GLY A 57 5.53 -3.34 11.69
N LYS A 58 4.40 -3.19 10.99
CA LYS A 58 3.99 -4.11 9.92
C LYS A 58 4.86 -3.91 8.69
N GLY A 59 5.54 -4.95 8.22
CA GLY A 59 6.28 -4.93 6.94
C GLY A 59 7.53 -4.07 6.89
N ILE A 60 7.98 -3.52 8.03
CA ILE A 60 9.18 -2.68 8.12
C ILE A 60 10.11 -3.31 9.15
N GLU A 61 11.21 -3.88 8.69
CA GLU A 61 12.31 -4.27 9.58
C GLU A 61 12.74 -3.03 10.38
N LYS A 62 12.52 -3.07 11.69
CA LYS A 62 13.18 -2.16 12.62
C LYS A 62 14.67 -2.47 12.56
N ARG A 63 15.43 -1.62 11.85
CA ARG A 63 16.89 -1.56 12.02
C ARG A 63 17.25 -0.96 13.37
#